data_AF-A0A4V0XEX0-F1
#
_entry.id   AF-A0A4V0XEX0-F1
#
_cell.length_a   1.000
_cell.length_b   1.000
_cell.length_c   1.000
_cell.angle_alpha   90.00
_cell.angle_beta   90.00
_cell.angle_gamma   90.00
#
_symmetry.space_group_name_H-M   'P 1'
#
loop_
_entity.id
_entity.type
_entity.pdbx_description
1 polymer ?
#
loop_
_entity_poly.entity_id
_entity_poly.type
_entity_poly.pdbx_seq_one_letter_code
_entity_poly.pdbx_strand_id
1 'polypeptide(L)' 'MRVRIFLKQPFFTLPGYIPRAAVAVEGMLEAEKPLGWLVEVDTWLSETGAPLEGATHRVLIPAAKIDHALVLG' A
#
# COMPACT_ATOMS: atom_id res chain seq x y z
N MET A 1 12.51 -2.98 4.79
CA MET A 1 12.34 -4.14 3.88
C MET A 1 11.43 -3.71 2.74
N ARG A 2 11.81 -3.91 1.46
CA ARG A 2 10.94 -3.50 0.35
C ARG A 2 9.78 -4.47 0.22
N VAL A 3 8.57 -3.96 0.03
CA VAL A 3 7.34 -4.78 -0.02
C VAL A 3 6.42 -4.32 -1.13
N ARG A 4 5.67 -5.27 -1.68
CA ARG A 4 4.46 -5.03 -2.46
C ARG A 4 3.26 -5.54 -1.68
N ILE A 5 2.34 -4.67 -1.32
CA ILE A 5 1.16 -5.02 -0.52
C ILE A 5 -0.06 -4.91 -1.40
N PHE A 6 -0.77 -6.02 -1.54
CA PHE A 6 -2.04 -6.09 -2.25
C PHE A 6 -3.16 -5.77 -1.28
N LEU A 7 -4.12 -4.97 -1.75
CA LEU A 7 -5.08 -4.32 -0.90
C LEU A 7 -6.50 -4.87 -1.18
N LYS A 8 -7.31 -5.05 -0.14
CA LYS A 8 -8.75 -5.39 -0.24
C LYS A 8 -9.63 -4.16 -0.47
N GLN A 9 -10.15 -4.01 -1.69
CA GLN A 9 -11.10 -2.95 -2.01
C GLN A 9 -12.35 -3.05 -1.10
N PRO A 10 -12.97 -1.93 -0.72
CA PRO A 10 -12.57 -0.56 -1.06
C PRO A 10 -11.67 0.13 0.01
N PHE A 11 -10.85 1.10 -0.42
CA PHE A 11 -9.78 1.72 0.38
C PHE A 11 -10.08 3.07 1.02
N PHE A 12 -11.29 3.60 0.88
CA PHE A 12 -11.69 4.94 1.34
C PHE A 12 -11.55 5.22 2.85
N THR A 13 -10.98 4.29 3.61
CA THR A 13 -10.68 4.39 5.04
C THR A 13 -9.21 4.65 5.32
N LEU A 14 -8.34 4.61 4.31
CA LEU A 14 -6.92 4.89 4.47
C LEU A 14 -6.67 6.42 4.52
N PRO A 15 -5.92 6.92 5.50
CA PRO A 15 -5.58 8.34 5.59
C PRO A 15 -4.60 8.74 4.47
N GLY A 16 -4.87 9.86 3.80
CA GLY A 16 -4.05 10.37 2.70
C GLY A 16 -4.74 10.28 1.34
N TYR A 17 -4.09 10.81 0.30
CA TYR A 17 -4.58 10.70 -1.08
C TYR A 17 -4.14 9.34 -1.64
N ILE A 18 -5.11 8.45 -1.87
CA ILE A 18 -4.88 7.15 -2.49
C ILE A 18 -5.60 7.11 -3.82
N PRO A 19 -4.90 6.80 -4.93
CA PRO A 19 -5.53 6.67 -6.23
C PRO A 19 -6.67 5.63 -6.17
N ARG A 20 -7.87 5.99 -6.63
CA ARG A 20 -9.05 5.11 -6.58
C ARG A 20 -8.83 3.76 -7.27
N ALA A 21 -8.01 3.75 -8.32
CA ALA A 21 -7.68 2.58 -9.12
C ALA A 21 -6.55 1.73 -8.54
N ALA A 22 -5.93 2.14 -7.42
CA ALA A 22 -4.85 1.36 -6.81
C ALA A 22 -5.40 0.04 -6.29
N VAL A 23 -4.69 -1.07 -6.54
CA VAL A 23 -4.97 -2.39 -5.94
C VAL A 23 -3.78 -2.91 -5.14
N ALA A 24 -2.59 -2.35 -5.38
CA ALA A 24 -1.39 -2.66 -4.64
C ALA A 24 -0.55 -1.40 -4.41
N VAL A 25 0.37 -1.52 -3.47
CA VAL A 25 1.33 -0.47 -3.14
C VAL A 25 2.71 -1.06 -2.98
N GLU A 26 3.70 -0.42 -3.58
CA GLU A 26 5.10 -0.73 -3.40
C GLU A 26 5.79 0.33 -2.57
N GLY A 27 6.67 -0.11 -1.68
CA GLY A 27 7.40 0.81 -0.83
C GLY A 27 8.31 0.12 0.16
N MET A 28 8.81 0.93 1.10
CA MET A 28 9.61 0.45 2.22
C MET A 28 8.71 0.18 3.43
N LEU A 29 8.73 -1.05 3.92
CA LEU A 29 8.12 -1.38 5.20
C LEU A 29 8.97 -0.82 6.33
N GLU A 30 8.40 0.13 7.05
CA GLU A 30 9.02 0.84 8.18
C GLU A 30 8.74 0.12 9.50
N ALA A 31 7.50 -0.33 9.69
CA ALA A 31 7.10 -1.04 10.89
C ALA A 31 5.85 -1.91 10.65
N GLU A 32 5.87 -3.12 11.20
CA GLU A 32 4.67 -3.93 11.38
C GLU A 32 4.07 -3.63 12.75
N LYS A 33 2.81 -3.20 12.78
CA LYS A 33 2.07 -2.95 14.02
C LYS A 33 0.87 -3.89 14.10
N PRO A 34 0.34 -4.16 15.31
CA PRO A 34 -0.84 -5.02 15.47
C PRO A 34 -2.06 -4.58 14.63
N LEU A 35 -2.19 -3.26 14.38
CA LEU A 35 -3.31 -2.69 13.63
C LEU A 35 -3.05 -2.57 12.12
N GLY A 36 -1.83 -2.80 11.64
CA GLY A 36 -1.49 -2.59 10.24
C GLY A 36 -0.01 -2.33 10.01
N TRP A 37 0.35 -2.09 8.75
CA TRP A 37 1.73 -1.89 8.31
C TRP A 37 1.98 -0.43 7.97
N LEU A 38 3.04 0.14 8.54
CA LEU A 38 3.50 1.48 8.19
C LEU A 38 4.48 1.37 7.03
N VAL A 39 4.14 2.00 5.91
CA VAL A 39 4.87 1.88 4.65
C VAL A 39 5.20 3.27 4.14
N GLU A 40 6.45 3.51 3.80
CA GLU A 40 6.84 4.63 2.95
C GLU A 40 6.57 4.24 1.50
N VAL A 41 5.55 4.86 0.91
CA VAL A 41 5.02 4.47 -0.40
C VAL A 41 5.84 5.10 -1.51
N ASP A 42 6.45 4.28 -2.37
CA ASP A 42 7.12 4.74 -3.59
C ASP A 42 6.14 4.84 -4.75
N THR A 43 5.26 3.84 -4.90
CA THR A 43 4.38 3.72 -6.07
C THR A 43 3.09 2.99 -5.72
N TRP A 44 1.98 3.51 -6.24
CA TRP A 44 0.69 2.82 -6.28
C TRP A 44 0.55 2.06 -7.59
N LEU A 45 0.00 0.85 -7.56
CA LEU A 45 -0.17 0.02 -8.74
C LEU A 45 -1.65 -0.20 -9.04
N SER A 46 -2.04 -0.08 -10.32
CA SER A 46 -3.36 -0.44 -10.82
C SER A 46 -3.56 -1.95 -10.89
N GLU A 47 -4.77 -2.40 -11.25
CA GLU A 47 -5.09 -3.81 -11.48
C GLU A 47 -4.20 -4.47 -12.56
N THR A 48 -3.74 -3.69 -13.55
CA THR A 48 -2.82 -4.17 -14.59
C THR A 48 -1.34 -4.13 -14.15
N GLY A 49 -1.05 -3.69 -12.92
CA GLY A 49 0.30 -3.49 -12.42
C GLY A 49 0.98 -2.22 -12.92
N ALA A 50 0.25 -1.33 -13.60
CA ALA A 50 0.81 -0.05 -14.05
C ALA A 50 0.96 0.93 -12.88
N PRO A 51 2.03 1.74 -12.86
CA PRO A 51 2.21 2.78 -11.84
C PRO A 51 1.10 3.84 -11.98
N LEU A 52 0.54 4.23 -10.86
CA LEU A 52 -0.46 5.29 -10.74
C LEU A 52 0.20 6.52 -10.13
N GLU A 53 -0.11 7.70 -10.67
CA GLU A 53 0.33 8.96 -10.07
C GLU A 53 -0.24 9.11 -8.66
N GLY A 54 0.64 9.42 -7.71
CA GLY A 54 0.30 9.69 -6.32
C GLY A 54 1.51 10.27 -5.61
N ALA A 55 1.28 11.08 -4.57
CA ALA A 55 2.37 11.60 -3.77
C ALA A 55 3.05 10.45 -3.00
N THR A 56 4.38 10.41 -2.97
CA THR A 56 5.15 9.57 -2.04
C THR A 56 4.85 10.05 -0.62
N HIS A 57 4.29 9.18 0.20
CA HIS A 57 4.02 9.51 1.61
C HIS A 57 4.00 8.25 2.47
N ARG A 58 4.11 8.45 3.78
CA ARG A 58 3.98 7.37 4.76
C ARG A 58 2.50 7.07 4.98
N VAL A 59 2.11 5.82 4.78
CA VAL A 59 0.75 5.34 4.96
C VAL A 59 0.73 4.21 5.97
N LEU A 60 -0.20 4.28 6.92
CA LEU A 60 -0.58 3.13 7.73
C LEU A 60 -1.66 2.35 6.97
N ILE A 61 -1.34 1.14 6.54
CA ILE A 61 -2.26 0.22 5.86
C ILE A 61 -2.85 -0.72 6.92
N PRO A 62 -4.14 -0.61 7.29
CA PRO A 62 -4.76 -1.47 8.27
C PRO A 62 -4.67 -2.94 7.85
N ALA A 63 -4.44 -3.83 8.82
CA ALA A 63 -4.35 -5.27 8.55
C ALA A 63 -5.60 -5.81 7.83
N ALA A 64 -6.79 -5.28 8.15
CA ALA A 64 -8.05 -5.64 7.48
C ALA A 64 -8.12 -5.25 6.00
N LYS A 65 -7.24 -4.35 5.54
CA LYS A 65 -7.13 -3.90 4.15
C LYS A 65 -5.98 -4.57 3.41
N ILE A 66 -5.16 -5.36 4.08
CA ILE A 66 -4.13 -6.18 3.44
C ILE A 66 -4.80 -7.48 2.99
N ASP A 67 -4.70 -7.77 1.70
CA ASP A 67 -5.06 -9.08 1.17
C ASP A 67 -3.91 -10.06 1.38
N HIS A 68 -2.76 -9.71 0.81
CA HIS A 68 -1.48 -10.37 1.01
C HIS A 68 -0.34 -9.38 0.71
N ALA A 69 0.88 -9.75 1.10
CA ALA A 69 2.06 -8.94 0.83
C ALA A 69 3.21 -9.83 0.34
N LEU A 70 4.04 -9.25 -0.53
CA LEU A 70 5.27 -9.86 -1.04
C LEU A 70 6.45 -9.03 -0.55
N VAL A 71 7.49 -9.71 -0.06
CA VAL A 71 8.79 -9.10 0.20
C VAL A 71 9.55 -9.03 -1.12
N LEU A 72 9.98 -7.84 -1.51
CA LEU A 72 10.81 -7.60 -2.67
C LEU A 72 12.28 -7.60 -2.20
N GLY A 73 13.09 -8.48 -2.79
CA GLY A 73 14.52 -8.65 -2.46
C GLY A 73 15.38 -7.44 -2.79
#